data_AF-A0AAE8HLI6-F1
#
_entry.id   AF-A0AAE8HLI6-F1
#
_cell.length_a   1.000
_cell.length_b   1.000
_cell.length_c   1.000
_cell.angle_alpha   90.00
_cell.angle_beta   90.00
_cell.angle_gamma   90.00
#
_symmetry.space_group_name_H-M   'P 1'
#
loop_
_entity.id
_entity.type
_entity.pdbx_description
1 polymer ?
#
loop_
_entity_poly.entity_id
_entity_poly.type
_entity_poly.pdbx_seq_one_letter_code
_entity_poly.pdbx_strand_id
1 'polypeptide(L)'
;MIIRKSFFQKTYSIIRNLLFLGVINSALSLAIHLIKKLIDNIDIPELYNQIIIVQSKLTICEHITKNIATLSILTASLFIMLELAFRFINDSVLNYFKSVYQTIRLRQFLKQDENSKSVISIDNQTTVTKYNPILKKFNRTISKSTVDVRKEAVKVCIKYPKTQQAQKLLRDMETHIREEISSRNPNYYFSSSNREKNKLWFVGTRR
;
A
#
# COMPACT_ATOMS: atom_id res chain seq x y z
N MET A 1 0.24 22.68 -18.66
CA MET A 1 -0.20 22.85 -17.26
C MET A 1 0.39 21.73 -16.42
N ILE A 2 1.09 22.02 -15.31
CA ILE A 2 1.77 20.99 -14.48
C ILE A 2 0.76 20.33 -13.53
N ILE A 3 0.57 19.03 -13.62
CA ILE A 3 -0.32 18.25 -12.76
C ILE A 3 0.40 17.84 -11.46
N ARG A 4 -0.12 18.32 -10.33
CA ARG A 4 0.42 18.01 -8.99
C ARG A 4 -0.44 16.99 -8.26
N LYS A 5 0.21 16.17 -7.42
CA LYS A 5 -0.48 15.24 -6.52
C LYS A 5 -1.31 15.99 -5.49
N SER A 6 -2.55 15.53 -5.27
CA SER A 6 -3.39 16.00 -4.16
C SER A 6 -2.86 15.51 -2.81
N PHE A 7 -3.42 16.06 -1.73
CA PHE A 7 -3.08 15.63 -0.37
C PHE A 7 -3.31 14.12 -0.19
N PHE A 8 -4.51 13.63 -0.53
CA PHE A 8 -4.81 12.19 -0.61
C PHE A 8 -3.71 11.37 -1.30
N GLN A 9 -3.30 11.76 -2.51
CA GLN A 9 -2.32 10.98 -3.28
C GLN A 9 -0.90 10.99 -2.68
N LYS A 10 -0.58 11.99 -1.84
CA LYS A 10 0.67 12.06 -1.08
C LYS A 10 0.59 11.20 0.18
N THR A 11 -0.51 11.31 0.93
CA THR A 11 -0.66 10.66 2.24
C THR A 11 -1.12 9.21 2.16
N TYR A 12 -1.82 8.78 1.09
CA TYR A 12 -2.39 7.43 0.99
C TYR A 12 -1.38 6.30 1.27
N SER A 13 -0.18 6.37 0.69
CA SER A 13 0.83 5.34 0.93
C SER A 13 1.47 5.43 2.31
N ILE A 14 1.52 6.62 2.91
CA ILE A 14 2.00 6.84 4.27
C ILE A 14 0.99 6.24 5.25
N ILE A 15 -0.29 6.60 5.13
CA ILE A 15 -1.39 6.07 5.94
C ILE A 15 -1.41 4.55 5.88
N ARG A 16 -1.40 3.96 4.68
CA ARG A 16 -1.40 2.49 4.52
C ARG A 16 -0.23 1.83 5.24
N ASN A 17 0.98 2.40 5.13
CA ASN A 17 2.16 1.85 5.78
C ASN A 17 2.11 2.01 7.31
N LEU A 18 1.61 3.14 7.82
CA LEU A 18 1.39 3.37 9.25
C LEU A 18 0.36 2.40 9.84
N LEU A 19 -0.75 2.17 9.14
CA LEU A 19 -1.75 1.19 9.56
C LEU A 19 -1.17 -0.23 9.60
N PHE A 20 -0.43 -0.62 8.56
CA PHE A 20 0.24 -1.93 8.52
C PHE A 20 1.25 -2.09 9.65
N LEU A 21 2.08 -1.06 9.90
CA LEU A 21 3.02 -1.04 11.02
C LEU A 21 2.30 -1.14 12.37
N GLY A 22 1.20 -0.41 12.54
CA GLY A 22 0.38 -0.42 13.74
C GLY A 22 -0.20 -1.80 14.04
N VAL A 23 -0.76 -2.47 13.02
CA VAL A 23 -1.33 -3.82 13.15
C VAL A 23 -0.25 -4.85 13.52
N ILE A 24 0.90 -4.83 12.84
CA ILE A 24 2.00 -5.77 13.15
C ILE A 24 2.51 -5.58 14.57
N ASN A 25 2.74 -4.34 15.00
CA ASN A 25 3.24 -4.08 16.36
C ASN A 25 2.19 -4.41 17.43
N SER A 26 0.89 -4.24 17.13
CA SER A 26 -0.18 -4.67 18.03
C SER A 26 -0.21 -6.18 18.18
N ALA A 27 -0.10 -6.93 17.07
CA ALA A 27 -0.04 -8.39 17.10
C ALA A 27 1.22 -8.90 17.84
N LEU A 28 2.36 -8.24 17.62
CA LEU A 28 3.61 -8.56 18.32
C LEU A 28 3.50 -8.29 19.82
N SER A 29 2.95 -7.15 20.22
CA SER A 29 2.70 -6.81 21.63
C SER A 29 1.79 -7.85 22.30
N LEU A 30 0.73 -8.29 21.61
CA LEU A 30 -0.14 -9.37 22.08
C LEU A 30 0.62 -10.70 22.24
N ALA A 31 1.46 -11.06 21.26
CA ALA A 31 2.27 -12.28 21.35
C ALA A 31 3.24 -12.24 22.54
N ILE A 32 3.92 -11.11 22.78
CA ILE A 32 4.81 -10.92 23.93
C ILE A 32 4.02 -11.03 25.24
N HIS A 33 2.84 -10.43 25.31
CA HIS A 33 1.96 -10.52 26.47
C HIS A 33 1.58 -11.96 26.80
N LEU A 34 1.21 -12.75 25.78
CA LEU A 34 0.90 -14.18 25.94
C LEU A 34 2.12 -14.99 26.40
N ILE A 35 3.31 -14.71 25.85
CA ILE A 35 4.56 -15.36 26.28
C ILE A 35 4.85 -15.04 27.75
N LYS A 36 4.70 -13.78 28.18
CA LYS A 36 4.89 -13.41 29.58
C LYS A 36 3.98 -14.21 30.50
N LYS A 37 2.68 -14.30 30.16
CA LYS A 37 1.71 -15.10 30.92
C LYS A 37 2.08 -16.58 31.00
N LEU A 38 2.68 -17.14 29.95
CA LEU A 38 3.18 -18.53 29.98
C LEU A 38 4.39 -18.68 30.91
N ILE A 39 5.28 -17.69 30.94
CA ILE A 39 6.47 -17.68 31.80
C ILE A 39 6.09 -17.45 33.27
N ASP A 40 5.08 -16.64 33.57
CA ASP A 40 4.55 -16.42 34.94
C ASP A 40 4.10 -17.72 35.62
N ASN A 41 3.68 -18.71 34.84
CA ASN A 41 3.22 -20.01 35.36
C ASN A 41 4.37 -21.00 35.63
N ILE A 42 5.62 -20.64 35.32
CA ILE A 42 6.79 -21.49 35.55
C ILE A 42 7.28 -21.28 36.98
N ASP A 43 7.14 -22.30 37.83
CA ASP A 43 7.64 -22.30 39.20
C ASP A 43 8.82 -23.28 39.33
N ILE A 44 10.02 -22.79 39.02
CA ILE A 44 11.28 -23.53 39.15
C ILE A 44 12.23 -22.67 40.00
N PRO A 45 12.44 -23.01 41.29
CA PRO A 45 13.22 -22.20 42.23
C PRO A 45 14.64 -21.87 41.75
N GLU A 46 15.32 -22.81 41.10
CA GLU A 46 16.70 -22.63 40.61
C GLU A 46 16.80 -21.58 39.49
N LEU A 47 15.71 -21.34 38.75
CA LEU A 47 15.66 -20.42 37.61
C LEU A 47 14.97 -19.10 37.92
N TYR A 48 14.50 -18.89 39.15
CA TYR A 48 13.70 -17.73 39.54
C TYR A 48 14.31 -16.38 39.13
N ASN A 49 15.59 -16.17 39.42
CA ASN A 49 16.30 -14.94 39.05
C ASN A 49 16.38 -14.73 37.53
N GLN A 50 16.55 -15.82 36.77
CA GLN A 50 16.60 -15.76 35.31
C GLN A 50 15.23 -15.43 34.73
N ILE A 51 14.17 -16.04 35.28
CA ILE A 51 12.77 -15.79 34.91
C ILE A 51 12.43 -14.31 35.10
N ILE A 52 12.76 -13.71 36.26
CA ILE A 52 12.54 -12.27 36.51
C ILE A 52 13.24 -11.39 35.46
N ILE A 53 14.51 -11.68 35.15
CA ILE A 53 15.28 -10.89 34.18
C ILE A 53 14.62 -10.97 32.79
N VAL A 54 14.20 -12.17 32.38
CA VAL A 54 13.51 -12.38 31.09
C VAL A 54 12.17 -11.64 31.07
N GLN A 55 11.37 -11.74 32.13
CA GLN A 55 10.09 -11.03 32.23
C GLN A 55 10.26 -9.50 32.19
N SER A 56 11.27 -8.96 32.85
CA SER A 56 11.58 -7.53 32.82
C SER A 56 11.89 -7.07 31.39
N LYS A 57 12.76 -7.80 30.67
CA LYS A 57 13.08 -7.50 29.26
C LYS A 57 11.85 -7.61 28.35
N LEU A 58 11.02 -8.64 28.53
CA LEU A 58 9.79 -8.82 27.77
C LEU A 58 8.80 -7.69 28.03
N THR A 59 8.70 -7.22 29.27
CA THR A 59 7.84 -6.08 29.64
C THR A 59 8.28 -4.80 28.94
N ILE A 60 9.59 -4.50 28.91
CA ILE A 60 10.11 -3.37 28.16
C ILE A 60 9.78 -3.49 26.67
N CYS A 61 9.98 -4.68 26.08
CA CYS A 61 9.68 -4.94 24.67
C CYS A 61 8.18 -4.78 24.34
N GLU A 62 7.30 -5.29 25.21
CA GLU A 62 5.84 -5.14 25.12
C GLU A 62 5.45 -3.66 25.12
N HIS A 63 5.99 -2.86 26.04
CA HIS A 63 5.71 -1.43 26.12
C HIS A 63 6.18 -0.67 24.87
N ILE A 64 7.39 -0.95 24.39
CA ILE A 64 7.93 -0.29 23.19
C ILE A 64 7.06 -0.61 21.97
N THR A 65 6.75 -1.90 21.74
CA THR A 65 5.92 -2.33 20.61
C THR A 65 4.50 -1.74 20.68
N LYS A 66 3.88 -1.73 21.86
CA LYS A 66 2.57 -1.11 22.09
C LYS A 66 2.58 0.40 21.83
N ASN A 67 3.63 1.11 22.25
CA ASN A 67 3.77 2.55 22.02
C ASN A 67 3.94 2.86 20.52
N ILE A 68 4.77 2.09 19.81
CA ILE A 68 4.95 2.22 18.35
C ILE A 68 3.62 1.98 17.63
N ALA A 69 2.86 0.95 18.04
CA ALA A 69 1.56 0.64 17.48
C ALA A 69 0.59 1.82 17.65
N THR A 70 0.49 2.33 18.88
CA THR A 70 -0.40 3.44 19.25
C THR A 70 -0.06 4.72 18.47
N LEU A 71 1.21 5.10 18.44
CA LEU A 71 1.68 6.29 17.71
C LEU A 71 1.40 6.19 16.20
N SER A 72 1.62 5.01 15.63
CA SER A 72 1.37 4.77 14.20
C SER A 72 -0.12 4.93 13.86
N ILE A 73 -1.01 4.38 14.69
CA ILE A 73 -2.47 4.48 14.51
C ILE A 73 -2.93 5.94 14.70
N LEU A 74 -2.47 6.63 15.74
CA LEU A 74 -2.83 8.03 15.99
C LEU A 74 -2.42 8.94 14.81
N THR A 75 -1.20 8.76 14.31
CA THR A 75 -0.69 9.54 13.17
C THR A 75 -1.47 9.25 11.89
N ALA A 76 -1.81 7.98 11.64
CA ALA A 76 -2.64 7.59 10.50
C ALA A 76 -4.04 8.22 10.59
N SER A 77 -4.68 8.14 11.76
CA SER A 77 -5.99 8.75 12.03
C SER A 77 -5.97 10.26 11.82
N LEU A 78 -4.93 10.97 12.29
CA LEU A 78 -4.78 12.41 12.06
C LEU A 78 -4.79 12.76 10.56
N PHE A 79 -4.00 12.05 9.74
CA PHE A 79 -4.00 12.30 8.29
C PHE A 79 -5.34 12.00 7.62
N ILE A 80 -6.05 10.97 8.07
CA ILE A 80 -7.39 10.65 7.57
C ILE A 80 -8.35 11.77 7.93
N MET A 81 -8.39 12.19 9.19
CA MET A 81 -9.28 13.26 9.67
C MET A 81 -9.03 14.58 8.95
N LEU A 82 -7.76 14.95 8.71
CA LEU A 82 -7.42 16.15 7.94
C LEU A 82 -7.95 16.11 6.50
N GLU A 83 -7.78 14.98 5.79
CA GLU A 83 -8.31 14.84 4.42
C GLU A 83 -9.84 14.81 4.40
N LEU A 84 -10.47 14.16 5.38
CA LEU A 84 -11.93 14.14 5.52
C LEU A 84 -12.49 15.53 5.80
N ALA A 85 -11.88 16.30 6.71
CA ALA A 85 -12.27 17.69 6.97
C ALA A 85 -12.15 18.56 5.72
N PHE A 86 -11.04 18.42 4.97
CA PHE A 86 -10.87 19.16 3.72
C PHE A 86 -11.94 18.81 2.67
N ARG A 87 -12.34 17.54 2.57
CA ARG A 87 -13.41 17.09 1.66
C ARG A 87 -14.81 17.42 2.14
N PHE A 88 -15.02 17.55 3.45
CA PHE A 88 -16.30 18.00 3.98
C PHE A 88 -16.59 19.45 3.53
N ILE A 89 -15.56 20.30 3.55
CA ILE A 89 -15.67 21.71 3.12
C ILE A 89 -15.73 21.84 1.59
N ASN A 90 -14.87 21.13 0.86
CA ASN A 90 -14.61 21.42 -0.57
C ASN A 90 -15.09 20.34 -1.55
N ASP A 91 -15.55 19.18 -1.06
CA ASP A 91 -15.86 18.02 -1.91
C ASP A 91 -16.98 17.17 -1.29
N SER A 92 -16.88 15.83 -1.30
CA SER A 92 -17.76 14.91 -0.60
C SER A 92 -16.92 13.91 0.18
N VAL A 93 -17.32 13.61 1.40
CA VAL A 93 -16.69 12.57 2.22
C VAL A 93 -16.75 11.20 1.53
N LEU A 94 -17.83 10.90 0.81
CA LEU A 94 -17.95 9.65 0.04
C LEU A 94 -16.89 9.53 -1.05
N ASN A 95 -16.42 10.65 -1.60
CA ASN A 95 -15.36 10.64 -2.61
C ASN A 95 -14.02 10.18 -2.02
N TYR A 96 -13.78 10.34 -0.71
CA TYR A 96 -12.61 9.76 -0.05
C TYR A 96 -12.63 8.23 -0.17
N PHE A 97 -13.74 7.61 0.23
CA PHE A 97 -13.89 6.16 0.17
C PHE A 97 -13.85 5.64 -1.28
N LYS A 98 -14.47 6.36 -2.23
CA LYS A 98 -14.32 6.06 -3.66
C LYS A 98 -12.87 6.10 -4.12
N SER A 99 -12.10 7.09 -3.67
CA SER A 99 -10.67 7.23 -4.00
C SER A 99 -9.84 6.07 -3.44
N VAL A 100 -10.09 5.66 -2.19
CA VAL A 100 -9.45 4.48 -1.58
C VAL A 100 -9.79 3.22 -2.38
N TYR A 101 -11.08 2.98 -2.62
CA TYR A 101 -11.56 1.80 -3.34
C TYR A 101 -10.99 1.71 -4.75
N GLN A 102 -11.10 2.78 -5.54
CA GLN A 102 -10.56 2.81 -6.90
C GLN A 102 -9.03 2.71 -6.92
N THR A 103 -8.33 3.24 -5.92
CA THR A 103 -6.88 3.05 -5.79
C THR A 103 -6.52 1.58 -5.61
N ILE A 104 -7.25 0.85 -4.75
CA ILE A 104 -7.02 -0.59 -4.55
C ILE A 104 -7.29 -1.36 -5.84
N ARG A 105 -8.44 -1.11 -6.49
CA ARG A 105 -8.83 -1.79 -7.72
C ARG A 105 -7.88 -1.52 -8.88
N LEU A 106 -7.47 -0.27 -9.09
CA LEU A 106 -6.49 0.06 -10.12
C LEU A 106 -5.17 -0.69 -9.90
N ARG A 107 -4.70 -0.82 -8.65
CA ARG A 107 -3.46 -1.54 -8.36
C ARG A 107 -3.58 -3.04 -8.61
N GLN A 108 -4.75 -3.62 -8.34
CA GLN A 108 -5.03 -5.02 -8.65
C GLN A 108 -5.01 -5.23 -10.17
N PHE A 109 -5.70 -4.37 -10.92
CA PHE A 109 -5.72 -4.40 -12.39
C PHE A 109 -4.33 -4.24 -13.01
N LEU A 110 -3.50 -3.33 -12.47
CA LEU A 110 -2.15 -3.08 -12.99
C LEU A 110 -1.16 -4.21 -12.65
N LYS A 111 -1.45 -5.04 -11.65
CA LYS A 111 -0.51 -6.06 -11.18
C LYS A 111 -0.33 -7.13 -12.26
N GLN A 112 0.92 -7.43 -12.59
CA GLN A 112 1.29 -8.47 -13.54
C GLN A 112 1.54 -9.76 -12.79
N ASP A 113 1.05 -10.88 -13.32
CA ASP A 113 1.32 -12.18 -12.73
C ASP A 113 2.80 -12.51 -12.81
N GLU A 114 3.40 -12.83 -11.66
CA GLU A 114 4.82 -13.11 -11.52
C GLU A 114 5.17 -14.56 -11.90
N ASN A 115 4.17 -15.33 -12.36
CA ASN A 115 4.34 -16.72 -12.79
C ASN A 115 5.28 -16.77 -13.99
N SER A 116 6.57 -16.95 -13.68
CA SER A 116 7.56 -17.36 -14.66
C SER A 116 7.09 -18.68 -15.24
N LYS A 117 6.96 -18.76 -16.56
CA LYS A 117 6.91 -20.06 -17.26
C LYS A 117 7.99 -20.95 -16.63
N SER A 118 7.59 -22.09 -16.06
CA SER A 118 8.53 -23.08 -15.58
C SER A 118 9.35 -23.54 -16.79
N VAL A 119 10.59 -23.09 -16.89
CA VAL A 119 11.51 -23.67 -17.87
C VAL A 119 11.98 -24.97 -17.24
N ILE A 120 11.44 -26.09 -17.74
CA ILE A 120 11.92 -27.42 -17.39
C ILE A 120 13.28 -27.56 -18.06
N SER A 121 14.37 -27.41 -17.30
CA SER A 121 15.70 -27.81 -17.74
C SER A 121 15.73 -29.33 -17.76
N ILE A 122 16.02 -29.96 -18.90
CA ILE A 122 16.00 -31.42 -19.08
C ILE A 122 17.06 -32.13 -18.22
N ASP A 123 18.07 -31.40 -17.71
CA ASP A 123 19.26 -32.01 -17.12
C ASP A 123 19.37 -32.03 -15.59
N ASN A 124 18.38 -31.57 -14.81
CA ASN A 124 18.36 -31.84 -13.36
C ASN A 124 16.96 -31.60 -12.79
N GLN A 125 16.51 -32.52 -11.94
CA GLN A 125 15.22 -32.53 -11.24
C GLN A 125 15.10 -31.38 -10.21
N THR A 126 15.20 -30.12 -10.65
CA THR A 126 14.96 -28.96 -9.81
C THR A 126 14.13 -27.95 -10.59
N THR A 127 12.85 -27.84 -10.25
CA THR A 127 11.95 -26.83 -10.81
C THR A 127 12.33 -25.47 -10.22
N VAL A 128 13.30 -24.79 -10.82
CA VAL A 128 13.66 -23.42 -10.39
C VAL A 128 12.62 -22.47 -10.98
N THR A 129 11.65 -22.04 -10.15
CA THR A 129 10.75 -20.93 -10.50
C THR A 129 11.58 -19.65 -10.63
N LYS A 130 12.02 -19.34 -11.85
CA LYS A 130 12.84 -18.16 -12.14
C LYS A 130 11.94 -16.93 -12.19
N TYR A 131 11.64 -16.35 -11.04
CA TYR A 131 10.90 -15.08 -10.92
C TYR A 131 11.44 -14.05 -11.89
N ASN A 132 10.56 -13.47 -12.72
CA ASN A 132 10.99 -12.42 -13.65
C ASN A 132 11.29 -11.13 -12.87
N PRO A 133 12.56 -10.70 -12.75
CA PRO A 133 12.93 -9.53 -11.97
C PRO A 133 12.33 -8.23 -12.54
N ILE A 134 11.98 -8.21 -13.83
CA ILE A 134 11.33 -7.08 -14.50
C ILE A 134 9.90 -6.92 -13.98
N LEU A 135 9.12 -8.01 -13.93
CA LEU A 135 7.73 -7.99 -13.45
C LEU A 135 7.68 -7.62 -11.96
N LYS A 136 8.57 -8.16 -11.14
CA LYS A 136 8.68 -7.78 -9.72
C LYS A 136 8.96 -6.27 -9.54
N LYS A 137 9.89 -5.70 -10.33
CA LYS A 137 10.19 -4.26 -10.31
C LYS A 137 9.02 -3.42 -10.83
N PHE A 138 8.31 -3.91 -11.84
CA PHE A 138 7.10 -3.28 -12.37
C PHE A 138 5.99 -3.24 -11.32
N ASN A 139 5.65 -4.38 -10.72
CA ASN A 139 4.66 -4.53 -9.64
C ASN A 139 4.95 -3.61 -8.44
N ARG A 140 6.23 -3.55 -8.02
CA ARG A 140 6.67 -2.63 -6.97
C ARG A 140 6.50 -1.15 -7.36
N THR A 141 6.56 -0.83 -8.65
CA THR A 141 6.36 0.55 -9.14
C THR A 141 4.88 0.91 -9.20
N ILE A 142 4.05 0.07 -9.82
CA ILE A 142 2.59 0.29 -9.97
C ILE A 142 1.83 0.21 -8.64
N SER A 143 2.36 -0.47 -7.63
CA SER A 143 1.81 -0.42 -6.26
C SER A 143 1.86 0.99 -5.61
N LYS A 144 2.52 1.97 -6.25
CA LYS A 144 2.54 3.38 -5.83
C LYS A 144 1.49 4.23 -6.54
N SER A 145 0.69 3.64 -7.43
CA SER A 145 -0.39 4.32 -8.15
C SER A 145 -1.52 4.73 -7.21
N THR A 146 -2.22 5.81 -7.55
CA THR A 146 -3.31 6.39 -6.74
C THR A 146 -4.38 6.99 -7.63
N VAL A 147 -5.64 6.84 -7.26
CA VAL A 147 -6.79 7.47 -7.89
C VAL A 147 -7.42 8.43 -6.89
N ASP A 148 -7.51 9.71 -7.25
CA ASP A 148 -8.21 10.71 -6.45
C ASP A 148 -9.49 11.12 -7.18
N VAL A 149 -10.63 10.67 -6.65
CA VAL A 149 -11.96 11.01 -7.14
C VAL A 149 -12.41 12.27 -6.39
N ARG A 150 -12.82 13.30 -7.15
CA ARG A 150 -13.42 14.54 -6.64
C ARG A 150 -14.63 14.90 -7.49
N LYS A 151 -15.53 15.74 -6.99
CA LYS A 151 -16.72 16.22 -7.72
C LYS A 151 -16.38 16.65 -9.16
N GLU A 152 -15.42 17.56 -9.33
CA GLU A 152 -15.08 18.16 -10.62
C GLU A 152 -14.18 17.29 -11.51
N ALA A 153 -13.30 16.49 -10.91
CA ALA A 153 -12.32 15.73 -11.67
C ALA A 153 -11.85 14.47 -10.94
N VAL A 154 -11.51 13.45 -11.72
CA VAL A 154 -10.80 12.25 -11.27
C VAL A 154 -9.36 12.33 -11.74
N LYS A 155 -8.40 12.27 -10.80
CA LYS A 155 -6.97 12.30 -11.10
C LYS A 155 -6.34 10.96 -10.78
N VAL A 156 -5.87 10.27 -11.81
CA VAL A 156 -5.12 9.03 -11.69
C VAL A 156 -3.64 9.33 -11.82
N CYS A 157 -2.85 8.89 -10.86
CA CYS A 157 -1.40 9.02 -10.86
C CYS A 157 -0.78 7.62 -10.84
N ILE A 158 -0.07 7.26 -11.91
CA ILE A 158 0.71 6.03 -12.00
C ILE A 158 2.19 6.39 -11.96
N LYS A 159 2.98 5.68 -11.15
CA LYS A 159 4.44 5.91 -11.15
C LYS A 159 5.03 5.31 -12.42
N TYR A 160 5.81 6.10 -13.15
CA TYR A 160 6.46 5.65 -14.37
C TYR A 160 7.66 4.74 -14.04
N PRO A 161 7.75 3.53 -14.60
CA PRO A 161 8.88 2.62 -14.38
C PRO A 161 10.21 3.20 -14.87
N LYS A 162 11.31 2.76 -14.26
CA LYS A 162 12.67 3.23 -14.61
C LYS A 162 13.28 2.47 -15.79
N THR A 163 12.97 1.19 -15.95
CA THR A 163 13.57 0.33 -16.98
C THR A 163 12.74 0.35 -18.26
N GLN A 164 13.39 0.30 -19.43
CA GLN A 164 12.72 0.37 -20.73
C GLN A 164 11.66 -0.72 -20.92
N GLN A 165 11.96 -1.96 -20.54
CA GLN A 165 11.02 -3.09 -20.63
C GLN A 165 9.75 -2.85 -19.79
N ALA A 166 9.91 -2.32 -18.57
CA ALA A 166 8.79 -2.00 -17.70
C ALA A 166 8.00 -0.78 -18.20
N GLN A 167 8.68 0.17 -18.86
CA GLN A 167 8.01 1.30 -19.52
C GLN A 167 7.21 0.86 -20.74
N LYS A 168 7.76 -0.05 -21.56
CA LYS A 168 7.04 -0.65 -22.69
C LYS A 168 5.77 -1.34 -22.20
N LEU A 169 5.89 -2.18 -21.18
CA LEU A 169 4.73 -2.83 -20.55
C LEU A 169 3.67 -1.84 -20.06
N LEU A 170 4.06 -0.72 -19.43
CA LEU A 170 3.10 0.29 -19.01
C LEU A 170 2.38 0.92 -20.21
N ARG A 171 3.12 1.23 -21.30
CA ARG A 171 2.56 1.84 -22.51
C ARG A 171 1.55 0.92 -23.20
N ASP A 172 1.87 -0.37 -23.29
CA ASP A 172 1.00 -1.37 -23.87
C ASP A 172 -0.34 -1.49 -23.10
N MET A 173 -0.34 -1.15 -21.81
CA MET A 173 -1.55 -1.14 -20.97
C MET A 173 -2.34 0.18 -20.99
N GLU A 174 -1.83 1.28 -21.58
CA GLU A 174 -2.42 2.63 -21.42
C GLU A 174 -3.89 2.70 -21.89
N THR A 175 -4.22 2.06 -23.01
CA THR A 175 -5.59 1.96 -23.53
C THR A 175 -6.50 1.22 -22.57
N HIS A 176 -6.09 0.04 -22.09
CA HIS A 176 -6.86 -0.75 -21.14
C HIS A 176 -7.01 -0.04 -19.79
N ILE A 177 -5.98 0.68 -19.33
CA ILE A 177 -6.07 1.51 -18.12
C ILE A 177 -7.13 2.59 -18.31
N ARG A 178 -7.14 3.28 -19.46
CA ARG A 178 -8.12 4.32 -19.76
C ARG A 178 -9.55 3.77 -19.80
N GLU A 179 -9.74 2.59 -20.38
CA GLU A 179 -11.04 1.90 -20.39
C GLU A 179 -11.49 1.54 -18.98
N GLU A 180 -10.61 0.95 -18.17
CA GLU A 180 -10.90 0.52 -16.80
C GLU A 180 -11.23 1.71 -15.87
N ILE A 181 -10.54 2.84 -15.99
CA ILE A 181 -10.86 4.02 -15.18
C ILE A 181 -12.13 4.72 -15.67
N SER A 182 -12.42 4.68 -16.98
CA SER A 182 -13.63 5.29 -17.55
C SER A 182 -14.88 4.49 -17.20
N SER A 183 -14.84 3.16 -17.31
CA SER A 183 -15.96 2.27 -16.97
C SER A 183 -16.38 2.43 -15.50
N ARG A 184 -15.43 2.66 -14.60
CA ARG A 184 -15.67 2.88 -13.17
C ARG A 184 -16.13 4.30 -12.82
N ASN A 185 -16.02 5.24 -13.75
CA ASN A 185 -16.34 6.66 -13.54
C ASN A 185 -17.18 7.19 -14.72
N PRO A 186 -18.43 6.67 -14.91
CA PRO A 186 -19.24 6.97 -16.09
C PRO A 186 -19.59 8.46 -16.22
N ASN A 187 -19.58 9.21 -15.12
CA ASN A 187 -19.88 10.64 -15.08
C ASN A 187 -18.68 11.54 -15.44
N TYR A 188 -17.59 10.97 -15.95
CA TYR A 188 -16.36 11.71 -16.31
C TYR A 188 -15.88 11.36 -17.72
N TYR A 189 -15.29 12.33 -18.41
CA TYR A 189 -14.57 12.16 -19.68
C TYR A 189 -13.06 12.14 -19.41
N PHE A 190 -12.39 11.03 -19.73
CA PHE A 190 -10.94 10.91 -19.55
C PHE A 190 -10.17 11.37 -20.78
N SER A 191 -9.19 12.25 -20.56
CA SER A 191 -8.21 12.64 -21.56
C SER A 191 -7.25 11.49 -21.89
N SER A 192 -6.46 11.68 -22.95
CA SER A 192 -5.25 10.87 -23.18
C SER A 192 -4.29 10.99 -21.99
N SER A 193 -3.43 9.97 -21.84
CA SER A 193 -2.44 9.95 -20.77
C SER A 193 -1.39 11.05 -20.97
N ASN A 194 -1.07 11.77 -19.91
CA ASN A 194 -0.01 12.77 -19.91
C ASN A 194 1.15 12.33 -19.01
N ARG A 195 2.34 12.19 -19.59
CA ARG A 195 3.55 11.86 -18.83
C ARG A 195 4.23 13.14 -18.34
N GLU A 196 4.29 13.30 -17.02
CA GLU A 196 5.07 14.36 -16.38
C GLU A 196 6.18 13.77 -15.52
N LYS A 197 7.43 13.97 -15.94
CA LYS A 197 8.63 13.44 -15.28
C LYS A 197 8.55 11.91 -15.09
N ASN A 198 8.39 11.47 -13.84
CA ASN A 198 8.34 10.07 -13.42
C ASN A 198 6.92 9.60 -13.08
N LYS A 199 5.89 10.28 -13.60
CA LYS A 199 4.48 9.95 -13.40
C LYS A 199 3.75 9.96 -14.73
N LEU A 200 2.79 9.05 -14.86
CA LEU A 200 1.79 9.04 -15.91
C LEU A 200 0.46 9.45 -15.28
N TRP A 201 -0.21 10.41 -15.90
CA TRP A 201 -1.46 10.98 -15.42
C TRP A 201 -2.59 10.65 -16.37
N PHE A 202 -3.74 10.27 -15.81
CA PHE A 202 -5.01 10.30 -16.51
C PHE A 202 -5.93 11.26 -15.74
N VAL A 203 -6.57 12.18 -16.46
CA VAL A 203 -7.46 13.17 -15.88
C VAL A 203 -8.84 12.99 -16.49
N GLY A 204 -9.82 12.69 -15.64
CA GLY A 204 -11.23 12.69 -15.99
C GLY A 204 -11.86 14.02 -15.57
N THR A 205 -12.47 14.76 -16.50
CA THR A 205 -13.29 15.94 -16.18
C THR A 205 -14.76 15.54 -16.13
N ARG A 206 -15.54 16.12 -15.22
CA ARG A 206 -16.97 15.83 -15.12
C ARG A 206 -17.68 16.12 -16.46
N ARG A 207 -18.66 15.27 -16.81
CA ARG A 207 -19.55 15.51 -17.96
C ARG A 207 -20.47 16.69 -17.72
#